data_AF-A0A7I8BKL3-F1
#
_entry.id   AF-A0A7I8BKL3-F1
#
_cell.length_a   1.000
_cell.length_b   1.000
_cell.length_c   1.000
_cell.angle_alpha   90.00
_cell.angle_beta   90.00
_cell.angle_gamma   90.00
#
_symmetry.space_group_name_H-M   'P 1'
#
loop_
_entity.id
_entity.type
_entity.pdbx_description
1 polymer ?
#
loop_
_entity_poly.entity_id
_entity_poly.type
_entity_poly.pdbx_seq_one_letter_code
_entity_poly.pdbx_strand_id
1 'polypeptide(L)'
;MLRAGALCMHYQPLLDLRAGRVTKVEALARLRDGDALIAPCQFLPSLCSNGHLDLYMRGLAQVLAQRNAWRRVGIDIVVSVNLPPAALGDPRYFDATRAAFDEFGCEAGELMLEILESGALPYGVELDERIAGYKTLGVDLAQDDLGTGHSSLSRLRELPFDCVKIDRSIADLQDHDAADVLPFIHHLTRLGQALGKAVVVEGVEDPALLDALRIFGVDLAQGYGIARPMPGDDLPDWIAQTHFEPQCAARANRYARLADLMVWEECMLADAHLRTVRATEAPDLQIVNDSRHPDAGPSARARDSLLDAARHSGVHSGAYRAARQRLIAAM
;
A
#
# COMPACT_ATOMS: atom_id res chain seq x y z
N MET A 1 12.84 30.75 3.68
CA MET A 1 11.76 30.62 4.70
C MET A 1 10.43 30.62 3.97
N LEU A 2 9.52 29.73 4.35
CA LEU A 2 8.18 29.69 3.77
C LEU A 2 7.41 30.97 4.17
N ARG A 3 6.77 31.63 3.20
CA ARG A 3 5.92 32.79 3.48
C ARG A 3 4.76 32.36 4.38
N ALA A 4 4.41 33.21 5.36
CA ALA A 4 3.29 32.96 6.24
C ALA A 4 1.98 32.81 5.42
N GLY A 5 1.17 31.81 5.76
CA GLY A 5 -0.10 31.53 5.08
C GLY A 5 0.01 30.87 3.69
N ALA A 6 1.21 30.67 3.15
CA ALA A 6 1.39 30.03 1.83
C ALA A 6 1.26 28.50 1.89
N LEU A 7 1.59 27.88 3.02
CA LEU A 7 1.47 26.43 3.20
C LEU A 7 0.02 26.04 3.46
N CYS A 8 -0.47 25.10 2.68
CA CYS A 8 -1.74 24.41 2.93
C CYS A 8 -1.54 22.89 2.76
N MET A 9 -2.30 22.12 3.52
CA MET A 9 -2.29 20.66 3.46
C MET A 9 -3.51 20.17 2.66
N HIS A 10 -3.25 19.30 1.70
CA HIS A 10 -4.27 18.52 1.02
C HIS A 10 -4.21 17.09 1.54
N TYR A 11 -5.33 16.39 1.53
CA TYR A 11 -5.47 15.06 2.11
C TYR A 11 -5.91 14.09 1.03
N GLN A 12 -5.14 13.03 0.84
CA GLN A 12 -5.52 11.96 -0.07
C GLN A 12 -6.04 10.76 0.73
N PRO A 13 -7.29 10.32 0.51
CA PRO A 13 -7.85 9.14 1.15
C PRO A 13 -7.11 7.85 0.82
N LEU A 14 -6.90 7.01 1.85
CA LEU A 14 -6.49 5.61 1.73
C LEU A 14 -7.69 4.72 2.09
N LEU A 15 -8.07 3.87 1.14
CA LEU A 15 -9.16 2.93 1.30
C LEU A 15 -8.68 1.67 2.02
N ASP A 16 -9.29 1.35 3.17
CA ASP A 16 -9.16 0.03 3.79
C ASP A 16 -9.97 -0.98 2.99
N LEU A 17 -9.25 -1.88 2.31
CA LEU A 17 -9.84 -2.82 1.38
C LEU A 17 -10.65 -3.91 2.09
N ARG A 18 -10.35 -4.17 3.37
CA ARG A 18 -11.09 -5.13 4.20
C ARG A 18 -12.34 -4.50 4.78
N ALA A 19 -12.25 -3.26 5.28
CA ALA A 19 -13.37 -2.55 5.88
C ALA A 19 -14.30 -1.90 4.84
N GLY A 20 -13.84 -1.72 3.59
CA GLY A 20 -14.63 -1.07 2.52
C GLY A 20 -14.89 0.41 2.81
N ARG A 21 -14.02 1.06 3.58
CA ARG A 21 -14.16 2.47 3.96
C ARG A 21 -12.78 3.10 4.12
N VAL A 22 -12.74 4.43 4.05
CA VAL A 22 -11.50 5.16 4.29
C VAL A 22 -11.22 5.19 5.80
N THR A 23 -10.02 4.79 6.19
CA THR A 23 -9.55 4.74 7.58
C THR A 23 -8.30 5.57 7.82
N LYS A 24 -7.63 6.00 6.74
CA LYS A 24 -6.41 6.79 6.77
C LYS A 24 -6.40 7.83 5.65
N VAL A 25 -5.72 8.94 5.85
CA VAL A 25 -5.39 9.94 4.81
C VAL A 25 -3.92 10.27 4.83
N GLU A 26 -3.33 10.49 3.65
CA GLU A 26 -2.01 11.08 3.51
C GLU A 26 -2.12 12.59 3.39
N ALA A 27 -1.41 13.33 4.25
CA ALA A 27 -1.32 14.76 4.20
C ALA A 27 -0.16 15.22 3.30
N LEU A 28 -0.53 15.87 2.21
CA LEU A 28 0.35 16.31 1.15
C LEU A 28 0.47 17.84 1.17
N ALA A 29 1.68 18.34 1.39
CA ALA A 29 1.96 19.76 1.38
C ALA A 29 1.69 20.39 0.00
N ARG A 30 1.15 21.61 0.01
CA ARG A 30 0.97 22.46 -1.17
C ARG A 30 1.36 23.89 -0.81
N LEU A 31 1.96 24.60 -1.76
CA LEU A 31 2.18 26.04 -1.62
C LEU A 31 1.20 26.81 -2.48
N ARG A 32 0.51 27.78 -1.88
CA ARG A 32 -0.38 28.70 -2.58
C ARG A 32 0.41 29.94 -3.00
N ASP A 33 0.30 30.29 -4.28
CA ASP A 33 0.80 31.56 -4.83
C ASP A 33 -0.31 32.20 -5.68
N GLY A 34 -1.06 33.12 -5.08
CA GLY A 34 -2.32 33.61 -5.63
C GLY A 34 -3.33 32.47 -5.78
N ASP A 35 -3.80 32.26 -7.00
CA ASP A 35 -4.72 31.16 -7.36
C ASP A 35 -3.98 29.85 -7.72
N ALA A 36 -2.66 29.90 -7.88
CA ALA A 36 -1.87 28.73 -8.22
C ALA A 36 -1.59 27.87 -6.99
N LEU A 37 -1.70 26.54 -7.18
CA LEU A 37 -1.36 25.54 -6.19
C LEU A 37 -0.13 24.75 -6.66
N ILE A 38 0.97 24.90 -5.92
CA ILE A 38 2.28 24.36 -6.27
C ILE A 38 2.49 23.04 -5.53
N ALA A 39 2.82 21.99 -6.28
CA ALA A 39 3.08 20.65 -5.76
C ALA A 39 4.49 20.49 -5.15
N PRO A 40 4.70 19.55 -4.20
CA PRO A 40 5.97 19.32 -3.52
C PRO A 40 7.18 19.18 -4.46
N CYS A 41 7.02 18.46 -5.57
CA CYS A 41 8.10 18.24 -6.54
C CYS A 41 8.70 19.55 -7.11
N GLN A 42 7.94 20.66 -7.09
CA GLN A 42 8.40 21.94 -7.62
C GLN A 42 9.15 22.78 -6.57
N PHE A 43 8.89 22.60 -5.27
CA PHE A 43 9.48 23.44 -4.23
C PHE A 43 10.40 22.71 -3.24
N LEU A 44 10.19 21.41 -2.98
CA LEU A 44 11.03 20.63 -2.06
C LEU A 44 12.52 20.68 -2.43
N PRO A 45 12.93 20.52 -3.71
CA PRO A 45 14.35 20.58 -4.08
C PRO A 45 15.01 21.94 -3.80
N SER A 46 14.21 23.00 -3.66
CA SER A 46 14.69 24.36 -3.40
C SER A 46 14.84 24.68 -1.91
N LEU A 47 14.38 23.80 -1.02
CA LEU A 47 14.44 24.01 0.43
C LEU A 47 15.81 23.60 1.00
N CYS A 48 16.37 24.44 1.87
CA CYS A 48 17.49 24.03 2.71
C CYS A 48 17.02 23.10 3.84
N SER A 49 17.95 22.52 4.62
CA SER A 49 17.62 21.65 5.76
C SER A 49 16.69 22.32 6.78
N ASN A 50 16.95 23.58 7.14
CA ASN A 50 16.07 24.34 8.02
C ASN A 50 14.71 24.65 7.36
N GLY A 51 14.66 24.74 6.04
CA GLY A 51 13.41 24.91 5.29
C GLY A 51 12.54 23.64 5.32
N HIS A 52 13.15 22.46 5.24
CA HIS A 52 12.44 21.18 5.40
C HIS A 52 11.89 21.03 6.82
N LEU A 53 12.66 21.40 7.84
CA LEU A 53 12.18 21.37 9.22
C LEU A 53 11.02 22.36 9.45
N ASP A 54 11.13 23.60 8.95
CA ASP A 54 10.06 24.60 9.01
C ASP A 54 8.78 24.12 8.29
N LEU A 55 8.93 23.46 7.14
CA LEU A 55 7.82 22.83 6.42
C LEU A 55 7.16 21.73 7.27
N TYR A 56 7.97 20.83 7.83
CA TYR A 56 7.49 19.72 8.65
C TYR A 56 6.73 20.20 9.88
N MET A 57 7.32 21.13 10.65
CA MET A 57 6.70 21.69 11.86
C MET A 57 5.34 22.33 11.56
N ARG A 58 5.28 23.19 10.52
CA ARG A 58 4.03 23.87 10.15
C ARG A 58 3.00 22.91 9.56
N GLY A 59 3.45 21.96 8.74
CA GLY A 59 2.60 20.93 8.15
C GLY A 59 1.98 20.06 9.23
N LEU A 60 2.79 19.52 10.15
CA LEU A 60 2.32 18.67 11.23
C LEU A 60 1.29 19.38 12.13
N ALA A 61 1.53 20.64 12.49
CA ALA A 61 0.57 21.44 13.24
C ALA A 61 -0.78 21.60 12.50
N GLN A 62 -0.75 21.90 11.19
CA GLN A 62 -1.98 21.97 10.38
C GLN A 62 -2.70 20.63 10.31
N VAL A 63 -1.97 19.53 10.14
CA VAL A 63 -2.53 18.17 10.04
C VAL A 63 -3.20 17.74 11.34
N LEU A 64 -2.55 17.94 12.49
CA LEU A 64 -3.15 17.57 13.78
C LEU A 64 -4.34 18.47 14.13
N ALA A 65 -4.27 19.77 13.80
CA ALA A 65 -5.42 20.67 13.94
C ALA A 65 -6.61 20.21 13.08
N GLN A 66 -6.34 19.80 11.83
CA GLN A 66 -7.38 19.28 10.93
C GLN A 66 -7.95 17.94 11.43
N ARG A 67 -7.10 17.01 11.90
CA ARG A 67 -7.54 15.74 12.51
C ARG A 67 -8.53 15.99 13.65
N ASN A 68 -8.19 16.92 14.54
CA ASN A 68 -9.07 17.34 15.63
C ASN A 68 -10.37 17.96 15.13
N ALA A 69 -10.35 18.70 14.02
CA ALA A 69 -11.57 19.23 13.40
C ALA A 69 -12.47 18.11 12.87
N TRP A 70 -11.92 17.10 12.19
CA TRP A 70 -12.68 15.94 11.74
C TRP A 70 -13.28 15.14 12.89
N ARG A 71 -12.54 14.96 13.99
CA ARG A 71 -13.08 14.27 15.17
C ARG A 71 -14.31 14.96 15.78
N ARG A 72 -14.34 16.29 15.79
CA ARG A 72 -15.50 17.05 16.29
C ARG A 72 -16.77 16.82 15.49
N VAL A 73 -16.64 16.42 14.22
CA VAL A 73 -17.77 16.06 13.35
C VAL A 73 -17.97 14.54 13.22
N GLY A 74 -17.33 13.75 14.09
CA GLY A 74 -17.51 12.30 14.18
C GLY A 74 -16.69 11.48 13.20
N ILE A 75 -15.70 12.08 12.53
CA ILE A 75 -14.79 11.39 11.62
C ILE A 75 -13.50 11.09 12.37
N ASP A 76 -13.28 9.82 12.70
CA ASP A 76 -12.04 9.34 13.29
C ASP A 76 -11.19 8.63 12.22
N ILE A 77 -10.08 9.26 11.86
CA ILE A 77 -9.23 8.88 10.74
C ILE A 77 -7.76 9.07 11.10
N VAL A 78 -6.93 8.10 10.72
CA VAL A 78 -5.48 8.18 10.88
C VAL A 78 -4.91 9.15 9.86
N VAL A 79 -3.97 10.00 10.27
CA VAL A 79 -3.27 10.93 9.37
C VAL A 79 -1.84 10.45 9.15
N SER A 80 -1.36 10.50 7.91
CA SER A 80 0.06 10.34 7.63
C SER A 80 0.73 11.60 7.12
N VAL A 81 1.99 11.79 7.50
CA VAL A 81 2.81 12.94 7.11
C VAL A 81 4.17 12.45 6.61
N ASN A 82 4.60 13.00 5.49
CA ASN A 82 5.91 12.73 4.93
C ASN A 82 7.04 13.23 5.85
N LEU A 83 8.01 12.37 6.12
CA LEU A 83 9.21 12.67 6.90
C LEU A 83 10.47 12.39 6.04
N PRO A 84 11.32 13.40 5.79
CA PRO A 84 12.52 13.19 5.00
C PRO A 84 13.50 12.25 5.74
N PRO A 85 14.26 11.38 5.05
CA PRO A 85 15.18 10.43 5.70
C PRO A 85 16.19 11.07 6.66
N ALA A 86 16.66 12.28 6.31
CA ALA A 86 17.58 13.06 7.13
C ALA A 86 16.98 13.45 8.49
N ALA A 87 15.65 13.45 8.66
CA ALA A 87 14.98 13.75 9.92
C ALA A 87 15.24 12.68 11.00
N LEU A 88 15.42 11.42 10.60
CA LEU A 88 15.87 10.37 11.52
C LEU A 88 17.30 10.64 12.02
N GLY A 89 18.03 11.51 11.32
CA GLY A 89 19.35 12.03 11.68
C GLY A 89 19.34 13.20 12.67
N ASP A 90 18.20 13.89 12.83
CA ASP A 90 18.13 15.23 13.39
C ASP A 90 17.09 15.29 14.53
N PRO A 91 17.53 15.40 15.80
CA PRO A 91 16.65 15.39 16.98
C PRO A 91 15.55 16.44 16.94
N ARG A 92 15.74 17.54 16.19
CA ARG A 92 14.75 18.63 16.08
C ARG A 92 13.42 18.16 15.49
N TYR A 93 13.41 17.13 14.64
CA TYR A 93 12.17 16.57 14.09
C TYR A 93 11.40 15.77 15.15
N PHE A 94 12.11 14.99 15.97
CA PHE A 94 11.49 14.24 17.06
C PHE A 94 10.91 15.22 18.11
N ASP A 95 11.68 16.24 18.49
CA ASP A 95 11.23 17.28 19.41
C ASP A 95 10.02 18.06 18.88
N ALA A 96 10.02 18.39 17.59
CA ALA A 96 8.87 19.02 16.93
C ALA A 96 7.62 18.12 16.96
N THR A 97 7.80 16.81 16.75
CA THR A 97 6.69 15.84 16.77
C THR A 97 6.09 15.72 18.17
N ARG A 98 6.95 15.59 19.19
CA ARG A 98 6.53 15.56 20.59
C ARG A 98 5.82 16.84 21.00
N ALA A 99 6.37 18.01 20.65
CA ALA A 99 5.75 19.29 20.96
C ALA A 99 4.37 19.43 20.30
N ALA A 100 4.21 18.96 19.06
CA ALA A 100 2.92 18.95 18.39
C ALA A 100 1.91 17.98 19.06
N PHE A 101 2.37 16.84 19.57
CA PHE A 101 1.53 15.92 20.35
C PHE A 101 1.07 16.57 21.66
N ASP A 102 1.96 17.26 22.37
CA ASP A 102 1.63 17.98 23.60
C ASP A 102 0.63 19.13 23.34
N GLU A 103 0.75 19.83 22.21
CA GLU A 103 -0.12 20.97 21.85
C GLU A 103 -1.51 20.54 21.36
N PHE A 104 -1.57 19.56 20.45
CA PHE A 104 -2.81 19.20 19.75
C PHE A 104 -3.49 17.96 20.32
N GLY A 105 -2.79 17.15 21.11
CA GLY A 105 -3.25 15.83 21.54
C GLY A 105 -3.27 14.83 20.38
N CYS A 106 -2.51 13.76 20.51
CA CYS A 106 -2.47 12.66 19.55
C CYS A 106 -2.22 11.37 20.32
N GLU A 107 -3.10 10.40 20.18
CA GLU A 107 -2.93 9.07 20.79
C GLU A 107 -2.12 8.16 19.87
N ALA A 108 -1.68 7.02 20.42
CA ALA A 108 -0.91 6.05 19.67
C ALA A 108 -1.72 5.49 18.48
N GLY A 109 -1.08 5.42 17.30
CA GLY A 109 -1.72 4.94 16.06
C GLY A 109 -2.55 5.99 15.31
N GLU A 110 -2.61 7.23 15.79
CA GLU A 110 -3.36 8.30 15.11
C GLU A 110 -2.52 9.08 14.09
N LEU A 111 -1.19 9.05 14.24
CA LEU A 111 -0.22 9.64 13.33
C LEU A 111 0.70 8.54 12.80
N MET A 112 0.89 8.54 11.49
CA MET A 112 1.92 7.78 10.82
C MET A 112 2.92 8.72 10.13
N LEU A 113 4.22 8.47 10.31
CA LEU A 113 5.26 9.17 9.56
C LEU A 113 5.78 8.30 8.43
N GLU A 114 5.77 8.84 7.21
CA GLU A 114 6.17 8.12 6.00
C GLU A 114 7.60 8.51 5.64
N ILE A 115 8.53 7.56 5.78
CA ILE A 115 9.94 7.76 5.49
C ILE A 115 10.17 7.51 4.00
N LEU A 116 10.50 8.57 3.26
CA LEU A 116 10.79 8.48 1.83
C LEU A 116 11.98 7.54 1.55
N GLU A 117 11.96 6.75 0.46
CA GLU A 117 13.12 5.90 0.13
C GLU A 117 14.35 6.74 -0.23
N SER A 118 14.11 7.84 -0.97
CA SER A 118 15.12 8.71 -1.56
C SER A 118 15.92 9.47 -0.50
N GLY A 119 16.99 8.84 -0.03
CA GLY A 119 17.91 9.44 0.92
C GLY A 119 18.73 8.37 1.63
N ALA A 120 19.96 8.69 1.98
CA ALA A 120 20.72 7.84 2.89
C ALA A 120 20.10 7.95 4.29
N LEU A 121 19.75 6.81 4.88
CA LEU A 121 19.49 6.77 6.31
C LEU A 121 20.82 7.01 7.05
N PRO A 122 20.79 7.71 8.19
CA PRO A 122 21.94 7.69 9.08
C PRO A 122 22.18 6.24 9.54
N TYR A 123 23.43 5.79 9.59
CA TYR A 123 23.77 4.43 10.00
C TYR A 123 24.24 4.40 11.45
N GLY A 124 23.90 3.34 12.19
CA GLY A 124 24.40 3.04 13.54
C GLY A 124 23.31 2.90 14.59
N VAL A 125 23.74 2.58 15.83
CA VAL A 125 22.87 2.36 17.01
C VAL A 125 21.89 3.53 17.25
N GLU A 126 22.31 4.75 16.91
CA GLU A 126 21.46 5.95 17.05
C GLU A 126 20.19 5.92 16.19
N LEU A 127 20.17 5.20 15.06
CA LEU A 127 18.98 5.10 14.21
C LEU A 127 17.90 4.27 14.91
N ASP A 128 18.27 3.11 15.46
CA ASP A 128 17.33 2.20 16.14
C ASP A 128 16.73 2.86 17.38
N GLU A 129 17.56 3.57 18.16
CA GLU A 129 17.10 4.32 19.34
C GLU A 129 16.11 5.43 18.96
N ARG A 130 16.34 6.14 17.85
CA ARG A 130 15.43 7.20 17.39
C ARG A 130 14.13 6.65 16.87
N ILE A 131 14.16 5.56 16.11
CA ILE A 131 12.96 4.86 15.68
C ILE A 131 12.17 4.36 16.90
N ALA A 132 12.84 3.75 17.87
CA ALA A 132 12.20 3.34 19.13
C ALA A 132 11.61 4.53 19.90
N GLY A 133 12.23 5.71 19.82
CA GLY A 133 11.69 6.96 20.35
C GLY A 133 10.34 7.33 19.73
N TYR A 134 10.24 7.33 18.39
CA TYR A 134 8.95 7.59 17.70
C TYR A 134 7.89 6.55 18.08
N LYS A 135 8.26 5.27 18.15
CA LYS A 135 7.36 4.19 18.57
C LYS A 135 6.84 4.38 19.99
N THR A 136 7.72 4.76 20.91
CA THR A 136 7.37 5.02 22.31
C THR A 136 6.44 6.23 22.44
N LEU A 137 6.58 7.22 21.55
CA LEU A 137 5.65 8.35 21.44
C LEU A 137 4.27 7.93 20.89
N GLY A 138 4.13 6.71 20.35
CA GLY A 138 2.90 6.19 19.75
C GLY A 138 2.77 6.50 18.25
N VAL A 139 3.87 6.89 17.59
CA VAL A 139 3.90 7.19 16.17
C VAL A 139 4.20 5.92 15.38
N ASP A 140 3.34 5.62 14.41
CA ASP A 140 3.61 4.55 13.45
C ASP A 140 4.56 5.05 12.35
N LEU A 141 5.37 4.16 11.81
CA LEU A 141 6.34 4.46 10.76
C LEU A 141 6.05 3.62 9.52
N ALA A 142 5.94 4.29 8.37
CA ALA A 142 5.87 3.64 7.07
C ALA A 142 7.18 3.80 6.31
N GLN A 143 7.55 2.76 5.57
CA GLN A 143 8.52 2.89 4.49
C GLN A 143 7.78 3.21 3.19
N ASP A 144 8.12 4.33 2.58
CA ASP A 144 7.57 4.74 1.29
C ASP A 144 8.37 4.17 0.10
N ASP A 145 7.75 4.14 -1.07
CA ASP A 145 8.36 3.77 -2.37
C ASP A 145 9.00 2.37 -2.48
N LEU A 146 8.40 1.31 -1.91
CA LEU A 146 8.97 -0.04 -2.04
C LEU A 146 9.12 -0.46 -3.51
N GLY A 147 10.35 -0.79 -3.92
CA GLY A 147 10.67 -1.40 -5.21
C GLY A 147 11.40 -0.50 -6.21
N THR A 148 11.71 0.75 -5.84
CA THR A 148 12.47 1.67 -6.73
C THR A 148 14.00 1.54 -6.60
N GLY A 149 14.51 0.86 -5.55
CA GLY A 149 15.95 0.65 -5.35
C GLY A 149 16.35 -0.59 -4.54
N HIS A 150 17.62 -0.98 -4.64
CA HIS A 150 18.20 -2.16 -3.97
C HIS A 150 18.21 -2.09 -2.42
N SER A 151 18.16 -0.89 -1.85
CA SER A 151 18.23 -0.68 -0.39
C SER A 151 16.87 -0.80 0.31
N SER A 152 15.77 -0.81 -0.44
CA SER A 152 14.39 -0.84 0.09
C SER A 152 14.08 -2.13 0.87
N LEU A 153 14.49 -3.30 0.35
CA LEU A 153 14.20 -4.59 0.98
C LEU A 153 15.03 -4.83 2.26
N SER A 154 16.30 -4.39 2.27
CA SER A 154 17.13 -4.50 3.48
C SER A 154 16.57 -3.64 4.62
N ARG A 155 16.17 -2.39 4.32
CA ARG A 155 15.50 -1.51 5.29
C ARG A 155 14.20 -2.12 5.80
N LEU A 156 13.39 -2.68 4.90
CA LEU A 156 12.13 -3.32 5.27
C LEU A 156 12.35 -4.47 6.26
N ARG A 157 13.43 -5.23 6.09
CA ARG A 157 13.79 -6.35 6.97
C ARG A 157 14.37 -5.90 8.31
N GLU A 158 15.20 -4.87 8.29
CA GLU A 158 16.04 -4.47 9.45
C GLU A 158 15.35 -3.45 10.34
N LEU A 159 14.47 -2.60 9.79
CA LEU A 159 13.83 -1.52 10.52
C LEU A 159 12.40 -1.89 10.92
N PRO A 160 11.96 -1.49 12.14
CA PRO A 160 10.66 -1.87 12.67
C PRO A 160 9.54 -0.96 12.11
N PHE A 161 9.43 -0.84 10.78
CA PHE A 161 8.28 -0.19 10.13
C PHE A 161 6.99 -0.98 10.38
N ASP A 162 5.88 -0.28 10.57
CA ASP A 162 4.53 -0.86 10.71
C ASP A 162 3.89 -1.09 9.35
N CYS A 163 4.25 -0.25 8.38
CA CYS A 163 3.62 -0.21 7.07
C CYS A 163 4.68 -0.09 5.97
N VAL A 164 4.36 -0.63 4.81
CA VAL A 164 5.14 -0.45 3.59
C VAL A 164 4.22 -0.04 2.44
N LYS A 165 4.65 0.95 1.66
CA LYS A 165 3.91 1.46 0.51
C LYS A 165 4.57 0.95 -0.77
N ILE A 166 3.79 0.30 -1.63
CA ILE A 166 4.21 -0.17 -2.96
C ILE A 166 4.00 1.01 -3.93
N ASP A 167 5.09 1.48 -4.53
CA ASP A 167 5.09 2.66 -5.39
C ASP A 167 4.15 2.51 -6.59
N ARG A 168 3.59 3.65 -7.04
CA ARG A 168 2.71 3.72 -8.21
C ARG A 168 3.34 3.18 -9.49
N SER A 169 4.67 3.24 -9.67
CA SER A 169 5.33 2.70 -10.87
C SER A 169 5.18 1.18 -10.99
N ILE A 170 4.90 0.49 -9.88
CA ILE A 170 4.65 -0.95 -9.86
C ILE A 170 3.18 -1.24 -10.18
N ALA A 171 2.25 -0.37 -9.76
CA ALA A 171 0.83 -0.51 -10.02
C ALA A 171 0.39 0.05 -11.39
N ASP A 172 1.33 0.58 -12.18
CA ASP A 172 1.05 1.20 -13.46
C ASP A 172 0.65 0.16 -14.53
N LEU A 173 -0.56 0.30 -15.04
CA LEU A 173 -1.14 -0.54 -16.10
C LEU A 173 -1.20 0.19 -17.46
N GLN A 174 -0.72 1.43 -17.55
CA GLN A 174 -0.69 2.18 -18.81
C GLN A 174 0.40 1.66 -19.74
N ASP A 175 1.59 1.40 -19.17
CA ASP A 175 2.78 0.96 -19.91
C ASP A 175 3.06 -0.55 -19.79
N HIS A 176 2.29 -1.29 -18.97
CA HIS A 176 2.53 -2.70 -18.64
C HIS A 176 1.27 -3.57 -18.66
N ASP A 177 1.43 -4.85 -19.02
CA ASP A 177 0.34 -5.84 -18.97
C ASP A 177 0.01 -6.20 -17.51
N ALA A 178 -1.28 -6.30 -17.20
CA ALA A 178 -1.75 -6.77 -15.90
C ALA A 178 -1.20 -8.16 -15.52
N ALA A 179 -0.94 -9.02 -16.52
CA ALA A 179 -0.32 -10.33 -16.32
C ALA A 179 1.10 -10.26 -15.74
N ASP A 180 1.79 -9.13 -15.90
CA ASP A 180 3.14 -8.89 -15.38
C ASP A 180 3.10 -8.07 -14.07
N VAL A 181 2.20 -7.08 -13.99
CA VAL A 181 2.04 -6.18 -12.84
C VAL A 181 1.46 -6.88 -11.61
N LEU A 182 0.36 -7.63 -11.76
CA LEU A 182 -0.33 -8.24 -10.62
C LEU A 182 0.54 -9.24 -9.84
N PRO A 183 1.39 -10.09 -10.48
CA PRO A 183 2.35 -10.91 -9.75
C PRO A 183 3.32 -10.15 -8.87
N PHE A 184 3.79 -8.97 -9.29
CA PHE A 184 4.67 -8.15 -8.48
C PHE A 184 3.94 -7.64 -7.23
N ILE A 185 2.74 -7.08 -7.40
CA ILE A 185 1.92 -6.60 -6.28
C ILE A 185 1.62 -7.73 -5.30
N HIS A 186 1.20 -8.91 -5.79
CA HIS A 186 0.92 -10.09 -4.96
C HIS A 186 2.12 -10.51 -4.11
N HIS A 187 3.31 -10.65 -4.73
CA HIS A 187 4.50 -11.10 -3.99
C HIS A 187 5.01 -10.05 -3.00
N LEU A 188 5.00 -8.77 -3.36
CA LEU A 188 5.38 -7.69 -2.44
C LEU A 188 4.41 -7.60 -1.27
N THR A 189 3.11 -7.79 -1.51
CA THR A 189 2.08 -7.83 -0.47
C THR A 189 2.39 -8.95 0.54
N ARG A 190 2.64 -10.16 0.03
CA ARG A 190 2.99 -11.30 0.89
C ARG A 190 4.30 -11.10 1.64
N LEU A 191 5.29 -10.45 1.05
CA LEU A 191 6.55 -10.15 1.73
C LEU A 191 6.32 -9.18 2.89
N GLY A 192 5.58 -8.08 2.67
CA GLY A 192 5.23 -7.13 3.72
C GLY A 192 4.51 -7.82 4.89
N GLN A 193 3.49 -8.61 4.58
CA GLN A 193 2.71 -9.36 5.57
C GLN A 193 3.53 -10.41 6.32
N ALA A 194 4.42 -11.13 5.62
CA ALA A 194 5.33 -12.09 6.25
C ALA A 194 6.31 -11.44 7.23
N LEU A 195 6.63 -10.16 7.03
CA LEU A 195 7.42 -9.34 7.95
C LEU A 195 6.57 -8.65 9.02
N GLY A 196 5.27 -8.96 9.10
CA GLY A 196 4.34 -8.39 10.06
C GLY A 196 3.97 -6.92 9.80
N LYS A 197 4.06 -6.47 8.54
CA LYS A 197 3.80 -5.09 8.14
C LYS A 197 2.51 -4.99 7.33
N ALA A 198 1.76 -3.92 7.55
CA ALA A 198 0.65 -3.54 6.68
C ALA A 198 1.18 -3.10 5.30
N VAL A 199 0.39 -3.34 4.25
CA VAL A 199 0.75 -3.02 2.87
C VAL A 199 -0.22 -2.01 2.29
N VAL A 200 0.33 -0.92 1.77
CA VAL A 200 -0.39 0.07 0.97
C VAL A 200 0.00 -0.11 -0.49
N VAL A 201 -0.96 -0.15 -1.41
CA VAL A 201 -0.68 -0.05 -2.85
C VAL A 201 -1.05 1.35 -3.33
N GLU A 202 -0.08 2.06 -3.89
CA GLU A 202 -0.28 3.39 -4.45
C GLU A 202 -0.55 3.37 -5.95
N GLY A 203 -0.97 4.53 -6.49
CA GLY A 203 -1.16 4.69 -7.92
C GLY A 203 -2.37 3.94 -8.48
N VAL A 204 -3.36 3.60 -7.65
CA VAL A 204 -4.58 2.93 -8.13
C VAL A 204 -5.43 3.91 -8.94
N GLU A 205 -5.22 3.95 -10.25
CA GLU A 205 -5.97 4.80 -11.18
C GLU A 205 -7.25 4.14 -11.71
N ASP A 206 -7.21 2.83 -11.95
CA ASP A 206 -8.36 2.04 -12.39
C ASP A 206 -9.08 1.42 -11.17
N PRO A 207 -10.33 1.82 -10.85
CA PRO A 207 -11.07 1.25 -9.73
C PRO A 207 -11.24 -0.27 -9.82
N ALA A 208 -11.19 -0.86 -11.02
CA ALA A 208 -11.26 -2.31 -11.19
C ALA A 208 -10.06 -3.03 -10.54
N LEU A 209 -8.91 -2.37 -10.39
CA LEU A 209 -7.73 -2.94 -9.74
C LEU A 209 -8.01 -3.26 -8.26
N LEU A 210 -8.88 -2.50 -7.59
CA LEU A 210 -9.24 -2.70 -6.17
C LEU A 210 -9.73 -4.12 -5.89
N ASP A 211 -10.42 -4.76 -6.83
CA ASP A 211 -10.92 -6.13 -6.65
C ASP A 211 -9.77 -7.16 -6.65
N ALA A 212 -8.75 -6.96 -7.49
CA ALA A 212 -7.55 -7.78 -7.45
C ALA A 212 -6.76 -7.58 -6.15
N LEU A 213 -6.62 -6.33 -5.71
CA LEU A 213 -5.93 -6.00 -4.45
C LEU A 213 -6.62 -6.63 -3.24
N ARG A 214 -7.96 -6.64 -3.21
CA ARG A 214 -8.75 -7.35 -2.19
C ARG A 214 -8.48 -8.85 -2.18
N ILE A 215 -8.39 -9.48 -3.36
CA ILE A 215 -8.09 -10.92 -3.49
C ILE A 215 -6.68 -11.25 -2.98
N PHE A 216 -5.70 -10.37 -3.26
CA PHE A 216 -4.34 -10.50 -2.73
C PHE A 216 -4.24 -10.19 -1.23
N GLY A 217 -5.31 -9.68 -0.62
CA GLY A 217 -5.34 -9.33 0.78
C GLY A 217 -4.52 -8.08 1.10
N VAL A 218 -4.37 -7.15 0.16
CA VAL A 218 -3.77 -5.84 0.41
C VAL A 218 -4.59 -5.10 1.48
N ASP A 219 -3.92 -4.46 2.43
CA ASP A 219 -4.58 -3.78 3.56
C ASP A 219 -5.21 -2.46 3.12
N LEU A 220 -4.41 -1.61 2.47
CA LEU A 220 -4.77 -0.25 2.10
C LEU A 220 -4.49 0.05 0.61
N ALA A 221 -5.31 0.88 -0.02
CA ALA A 221 -5.09 1.35 -1.39
C ALA A 221 -5.20 2.86 -1.48
N GLN A 222 -4.36 3.46 -2.32
CA GLN A 222 -4.34 4.90 -2.60
C GLN A 222 -4.20 5.14 -4.11
N GLY A 223 -4.93 6.13 -4.63
CA GLY A 223 -4.82 6.51 -6.04
C GLY A 223 -6.00 7.33 -6.53
N TYR A 224 -5.87 7.86 -7.74
CA TYR A 224 -6.90 8.76 -8.31
C TYR A 224 -8.20 8.05 -8.69
N GLY A 225 -8.19 6.72 -8.86
CA GLY A 225 -9.40 5.92 -8.99
C GLY A 225 -10.22 5.86 -7.70
N ILE A 226 -9.62 6.18 -6.55
CA ILE A 226 -10.30 6.33 -5.26
C ILE A 226 -10.63 7.81 -5.05
N ALA A 227 -9.60 8.65 -4.95
CA ALA A 227 -9.73 10.09 -4.78
C ALA A 227 -8.43 10.83 -5.10
N ARG A 228 -8.58 12.06 -5.58
CA ARG A 228 -7.47 13.03 -5.67
C ARG A 228 -7.26 13.71 -4.31
N PRO A 229 -6.04 14.22 -4.02
CA PRO A 229 -5.79 15.02 -2.83
C PRO A 229 -6.70 16.25 -2.78
N MET A 230 -7.41 16.44 -1.68
CA MET A 230 -8.42 17.51 -1.51
C MET A 230 -8.14 18.35 -0.25
N PRO A 231 -8.63 19.61 -0.19
CA PRO A 231 -8.68 20.38 1.06
C PRO A 231 -9.34 19.60 2.20
N GLY A 232 -8.91 19.85 3.44
CA GLY A 232 -9.44 19.11 4.59
C GLY A 232 -10.93 19.32 4.85
N ASP A 233 -11.47 20.47 4.46
CA ASP A 233 -12.88 20.81 4.60
C ASP A 233 -13.79 20.05 3.63
N ASP A 234 -13.23 19.55 2.52
CA ASP A 234 -13.98 18.79 1.51
C ASP A 234 -14.08 17.30 1.88
N LEU A 235 -13.20 16.81 2.76
CA LEU A 235 -13.11 15.39 3.12
C LEU A 235 -14.40 14.83 3.75
N PRO A 236 -15.07 15.50 4.71
CA PRO A 236 -16.30 15.00 5.32
C PRO A 236 -17.42 14.76 4.29
N ASP A 237 -17.64 15.72 3.39
CA ASP A 237 -18.67 15.62 2.36
C ASP A 237 -18.32 14.51 1.36
N TRP A 238 -17.04 14.39 0.99
CA TRP A 238 -16.58 13.31 0.12
C TRP A 238 -16.77 11.93 0.75
N ILE A 239 -16.45 11.74 2.05
CA ILE A 239 -16.68 10.48 2.77
C ILE A 239 -18.18 10.14 2.81
N ALA A 240 -19.03 11.12 3.09
CA ALA A 240 -20.47 10.91 3.18
C ALA A 240 -21.12 10.49 1.85
N GLN A 241 -20.54 10.91 0.72
CA GLN A 241 -21.06 10.62 -0.62
C GLN A 241 -20.45 9.36 -1.24
N THR A 242 -19.36 8.83 -0.67
CA THR A 242 -18.59 7.75 -1.29
C THR A 242 -18.76 6.45 -0.53
N HIS A 243 -19.23 5.42 -1.23
CA HIS A 243 -19.37 4.07 -0.71
C HIS A 243 -18.49 3.11 -1.50
N PHE A 244 -17.52 2.48 -0.83
CA PHE A 244 -16.69 1.43 -1.40
C PHE A 244 -17.19 0.08 -0.87
N GLU A 245 -18.40 -0.31 -1.25
CA GLU A 245 -18.92 -1.62 -0.86
C GLU A 245 -17.90 -2.71 -1.27
N PRO A 246 -17.55 -3.62 -0.35
CA PRO A 246 -16.75 -4.78 -0.71
C PRO A 246 -17.60 -5.66 -1.63
N GLN A 247 -17.49 -5.46 -2.93
CA GLN A 247 -18.11 -6.34 -3.91
C GLN A 247 -17.42 -7.71 -3.80
N CYS A 248 -18.09 -8.63 -3.12
CA CYS A 248 -17.74 -10.03 -3.17
C CYS A 248 -18.09 -10.56 -4.55
N ALA A 249 -17.13 -10.53 -5.47
CA ALA A 249 -17.14 -11.45 -6.60
C ALA A 249 -15.73 -11.60 -7.15
N ALA A 250 -15.21 -12.83 -7.12
CA ALA A 250 -14.10 -13.30 -7.95
C ALA A 250 -14.40 -13.22 -9.48
N ARG A 251 -15.25 -12.28 -9.90
CA ARG A 251 -15.91 -12.18 -11.20
C ARG A 251 -16.20 -10.74 -11.65
N ALA A 252 -15.91 -9.73 -10.83
CA ALA A 252 -16.28 -8.34 -11.13
C ALA A 252 -15.60 -7.81 -12.40
N ASN A 253 -14.32 -8.15 -12.61
CA ASN A 253 -13.53 -7.66 -13.74
C ASN A 253 -12.36 -8.58 -14.10
N ARG A 254 -11.60 -8.23 -15.14
CA ARG A 254 -10.46 -9.02 -15.65
C ARG A 254 -9.32 -9.17 -14.64
N TYR A 255 -9.03 -8.14 -13.84
CA TYR A 255 -7.96 -8.20 -12.84
C TYR A 255 -8.34 -9.11 -11.68
N ALA A 256 -9.60 -9.06 -11.24
CA ALA A 256 -10.12 -9.98 -10.22
C ALA A 256 -9.98 -11.45 -10.65
N ARG A 257 -10.32 -11.75 -11.92
CA ARG A 257 -10.15 -13.10 -12.49
C ARG A 257 -8.69 -13.55 -12.51
N LEU A 258 -7.79 -12.67 -12.94
CA LEU A 258 -6.36 -12.97 -12.99
C LEU A 258 -5.77 -13.16 -11.57
N ALA A 259 -6.18 -12.33 -10.61
CA ALA A 259 -5.79 -12.46 -9.21
C ALA A 259 -6.26 -13.78 -8.60
N ASP A 260 -7.52 -14.16 -8.83
CA ASP A 260 -8.08 -15.44 -8.35
C ASP A 260 -7.33 -16.63 -8.95
N LEU A 261 -7.03 -16.59 -10.26
CA LEU A 261 -6.20 -17.61 -10.91
C LEU A 261 -4.83 -17.74 -10.23
N MET A 262 -4.16 -16.61 -9.93
CA MET A 262 -2.84 -16.63 -9.31
C MET A 262 -2.87 -17.22 -7.90
N VAL A 263 -3.82 -16.80 -7.06
CA VAL A 263 -3.99 -17.35 -5.71
C VAL A 263 -4.30 -18.85 -5.79
N TRP A 264 -5.14 -19.26 -6.73
CA TRP A 264 -5.45 -20.66 -6.97
C TRP A 264 -4.23 -21.48 -7.43
N GLU A 265 -3.43 -20.97 -8.38
CA GLU A 265 -2.18 -21.61 -8.83
C GLU A 265 -1.23 -21.82 -7.64
N GLU A 266 -1.11 -20.84 -6.76
CA GLU A 266 -0.26 -20.92 -5.58
C GLU A 266 -0.74 -21.98 -4.57
N CYS A 267 -2.05 -22.01 -4.27
CA CYS A 267 -2.64 -23.04 -3.42
C CYS A 267 -2.46 -24.45 -4.00
N MET A 268 -2.62 -24.60 -5.32
CA MET A 268 -2.41 -25.86 -6.02
C MET A 268 -0.94 -26.34 -5.87
N LEU A 269 0.03 -25.43 -6.02
CA LEU A 269 1.45 -25.74 -5.85
C LEU A 269 1.79 -26.14 -4.41
N ALA A 270 1.27 -25.41 -3.44
CA ALA A 270 1.47 -25.72 -2.02
C ALA A 270 0.88 -27.09 -1.65
N ASP A 271 -0.33 -27.42 -2.13
CA ASP A 271 -0.97 -28.72 -1.91
C ASP A 271 -0.21 -29.86 -2.61
N ALA A 272 0.26 -29.66 -3.84
CA ALA A 272 1.10 -30.64 -4.53
C ALA A 272 2.40 -30.94 -3.77
N HIS A 273 3.03 -29.92 -3.18
CA HIS A 273 4.23 -30.07 -2.37
C HIS A 273 3.93 -30.83 -1.06
N LEU A 274 2.85 -30.47 -0.35
CA LEU A 274 2.40 -31.18 0.85
C LEU A 274 2.05 -32.65 0.56
N ARG A 275 1.41 -32.94 -0.58
CA ARG A 275 1.10 -34.30 -1.01
C ARG A 275 2.34 -35.10 -1.37
N THR A 276 3.37 -34.48 -1.95
CA THR A 276 4.65 -35.16 -2.22
C THR A 276 5.36 -35.54 -0.91
N VAL A 277 5.36 -34.64 0.09
CA VAL A 277 5.92 -34.90 1.42
C VAL A 277 5.10 -35.97 2.17
N ARG A 278 3.77 -35.97 2.05
CA ARG A 278 2.87 -36.94 2.70
C ARG A 278 2.74 -38.28 1.98
N ALA A 279 2.94 -38.36 0.67
CA ALA A 279 2.96 -39.62 -0.08
C ALA A 279 4.14 -40.52 0.33
N THR A 280 5.18 -39.94 0.94
CA THR A 280 6.24 -40.67 1.66
C THR A 280 5.76 -41.31 2.98
N GLU A 281 4.58 -40.96 3.50
CA GLU A 281 4.05 -41.41 4.80
C GLU A 281 2.67 -42.12 4.75
N ALA A 282 1.82 -41.94 3.73
CA ALA A 282 0.64 -42.80 3.47
C ALA A 282 0.02 -42.52 2.07
N PRO A 283 -0.41 -43.53 1.29
CA PRO A 283 -0.73 -43.35 -0.13
C PRO A 283 -2.20 -43.06 -0.49
N ASP A 284 -3.14 -43.13 0.45
CA ASP A 284 -4.57 -42.97 0.12
C ASP A 284 -5.12 -41.64 0.65
N LEU A 285 -5.27 -40.63 -0.22
CA LEU A 285 -6.25 -39.55 -0.05
C LEU A 285 -6.53 -38.79 -1.36
N GLN A 286 -7.82 -38.56 -1.59
CA GLN A 286 -8.43 -38.02 -2.82
C GLN A 286 -8.07 -36.55 -3.08
N ILE A 287 -8.05 -36.18 -4.36
CA ILE A 287 -7.99 -34.78 -4.82
C ILE A 287 -9.16 -34.03 -4.19
N VAL A 288 -8.90 -33.09 -3.28
CA VAL A 288 -9.92 -32.13 -2.84
C VAL A 288 -10.15 -31.19 -4.02
N ASN A 289 -11.21 -31.48 -4.76
CA ASN A 289 -11.76 -30.58 -5.76
C ASN A 289 -12.40 -29.42 -4.99
N ASP A 290 -11.59 -28.43 -4.60
CA ASP A 290 -12.11 -27.26 -3.92
C ASP A 290 -13.08 -26.56 -4.88
N SER A 291 -14.35 -26.63 -4.54
CA SER A 291 -15.50 -26.39 -5.42
C SER A 291 -15.77 -24.89 -5.60
N ARG A 292 -14.71 -24.06 -5.59
CA ARG A 292 -14.81 -22.60 -5.65
C ARG A 292 -14.99 -22.03 -7.06
N HIS A 293 -15.06 -22.87 -8.10
CA HIS A 293 -15.29 -22.39 -9.46
C HIS A 293 -16.15 -23.35 -10.32
N PRO A 294 -17.49 -23.15 -10.37
CA PRO A 294 -18.33 -23.71 -11.42
C PRO A 294 -18.44 -22.68 -12.56
N ASP A 295 -17.79 -22.96 -13.69
CA ASP A 295 -18.23 -22.39 -14.96
C ASP A 295 -17.98 -23.39 -16.08
N ALA A 296 -18.94 -23.56 -16.98
CA ALA A 296 -18.94 -24.56 -18.06
C ALA A 296 -18.63 -23.93 -19.44
N GLY A 297 -17.73 -22.93 -19.45
CA GLY A 297 -17.39 -22.12 -20.63
C GLY A 297 -15.99 -22.37 -21.22
N PRO A 298 -15.53 -21.55 -22.20
CA PRO A 298 -14.19 -21.66 -22.81
C PRO A 298 -13.04 -21.67 -21.79
N SER A 299 -13.19 -20.88 -20.72
CA SER A 299 -12.23 -20.79 -19.60
C SER A 299 -12.15 -22.10 -18.80
N ALA A 300 -13.22 -22.92 -18.78
CA ALA A 300 -13.22 -24.23 -18.13
C ALA A 300 -12.32 -25.23 -18.87
N ARG A 301 -12.44 -25.28 -20.20
CA ARG A 301 -11.57 -26.12 -21.05
C ARG A 301 -10.11 -25.67 -20.99
N ALA A 302 -9.87 -24.36 -20.96
CA ALA A 302 -8.53 -23.83 -20.79
C ALA A 302 -7.94 -24.19 -19.41
N ARG A 303 -8.76 -24.16 -18.35
CA ARG A 303 -8.38 -24.59 -16.99
C ARG A 303 -8.08 -26.09 -16.93
N ASP A 304 -8.92 -26.93 -17.53
CA ASP A 304 -8.69 -28.37 -17.58
C ASP A 304 -7.38 -28.68 -18.33
N SER A 305 -7.12 -27.98 -19.45
CA SER A 305 -5.84 -28.07 -20.17
C SER A 305 -4.64 -27.62 -19.32
N LEU A 306 -4.81 -26.62 -18.44
CA LEU A 306 -3.76 -26.16 -17.53
C LEU A 306 -3.47 -27.20 -16.44
N LEU A 307 -4.51 -27.76 -15.83
CA LEU A 307 -4.41 -28.84 -14.83
C LEU A 307 -3.75 -30.09 -15.42
N ASP A 308 -4.13 -30.48 -16.64
CA ASP A 308 -3.52 -31.62 -17.32
C ASP A 308 -2.05 -31.35 -17.63
N ALA A 309 -1.69 -30.16 -18.09
CA ALA A 309 -0.29 -29.79 -18.30
C ALA A 309 0.52 -29.79 -16.99
N ALA A 310 -0.06 -29.31 -15.89
CA ALA A 310 0.55 -29.34 -14.56
C ALA A 310 0.82 -30.78 -14.11
N ARG A 311 -0.16 -31.68 -14.26
CA ARG A 311 -0.05 -33.10 -13.84
C ARG A 311 0.96 -33.88 -14.67
N HIS A 312 0.97 -33.70 -16.00
CA HIS A 312 1.77 -34.54 -16.90
C HIS A 312 3.17 -33.99 -17.18
N SER A 313 3.33 -32.67 -17.21
CA SER A 313 4.59 -32.03 -17.59
C SER A 313 5.23 -31.20 -16.48
N GLY A 314 4.51 -30.98 -15.38
CA GLY A 314 4.96 -30.11 -14.28
C GLY A 314 4.73 -28.63 -14.57
N VAL A 315 4.63 -27.85 -13.50
CA VAL A 315 4.27 -26.42 -13.51
C VAL A 315 5.34 -25.49 -14.09
N HIS A 316 6.58 -25.97 -14.22
CA HIS A 316 7.68 -25.22 -14.84
C HIS A 316 7.84 -25.52 -16.34
N SER A 317 7.00 -26.39 -16.90
CA SER A 317 7.10 -26.81 -18.30
C SER A 317 6.63 -25.75 -19.30
N GLY A 318 7.12 -25.85 -20.53
CA GLY A 318 6.62 -25.04 -21.64
C GLY A 318 5.14 -25.30 -21.95
N ALA A 319 4.68 -26.55 -21.78
CA ALA A 319 3.28 -26.92 -21.95
C ALA A 319 2.37 -26.22 -20.94
N TYR A 320 2.79 -26.16 -19.67
CA TYR A 320 2.09 -25.41 -18.63
C TYR A 320 2.03 -23.91 -18.95
N ARG A 321 3.17 -23.30 -19.31
CA ARG A 321 3.22 -21.87 -19.69
C ARG A 321 2.27 -21.55 -20.86
N ALA A 322 2.24 -22.39 -21.90
CA ALA A 322 1.36 -22.20 -23.05
C ALA A 322 -0.12 -22.42 -22.71
N ALA A 323 -0.45 -23.37 -21.82
CA ALA A 323 -1.82 -23.54 -21.32
C ALA A 323 -2.26 -22.34 -20.47
N ARG A 324 -1.36 -21.82 -19.64
CA ARG A 324 -1.60 -20.65 -18.78
C ARG A 324 -1.90 -19.39 -19.60
N GLN A 325 -1.09 -19.14 -20.65
CA GLN A 325 -1.33 -18.01 -21.56
C GLN A 325 -2.69 -18.11 -22.27
N ARG A 326 -3.11 -19.31 -22.69
CA ARG A 326 -4.44 -19.53 -23.28
C ARG A 326 -5.58 -19.26 -22.30
N LEU A 327 -5.40 -19.62 -21.03
CA LEU A 327 -6.38 -19.35 -19.98
C LEU A 327 -6.49 -17.85 -19.71
N ILE A 328 -5.36 -17.14 -19.56
CA ILE A 328 -5.32 -15.68 -19.37
C ILE A 328 -5.98 -14.97 -20.56
N ALA A 329 -5.70 -15.39 -21.80
CA ALA A 329 -6.32 -14.81 -22.99
C ALA A 329 -7.83 -15.07 -23.11
N ALA A 330 -8.37 -16.04 -22.37
CA ALA A 330 -9.79 -16.39 -22.34
C ALA A 330 -10.56 -15.75 -21.17
N MET A 331 -9.88 -14.95 -20.33
CA MET A 331 -10.45 -14.19 -19.22
C MET A 331 -10.76 -12.75 -19.63
#